data_AF-A0A5N8H699-F1
#
_entry.id   AF-A0A5N8H699-F1
#
_cell.length_a   1.000
_cell.length_b   1.000
_cell.length_c   1.000
_cell.angle_alpha   90.00
_cell.angle_beta   90.00
_cell.angle_gamma   90.00
#
_symmetry.space_group_name_H-M   'P 1'
#
loop_
_entity.id
_entity.type
_entity.pdbx_description
1 polymer ?
#
loop_
_entity_poly.entity_id
_entity_poly.type
_entity_poly.pdbx_seq_one_letter_code
_entity_poly.pdbx_strand_id
1 'polypeptide(L)'
;LEYHKDEKWGFVGAPLHDPCTIAWLLKPELFTTVERWVGVETQGKYTQGMTVVDYYYLTGNKPNATVMVDVDRQGFVDLLADRLKFYA
;
A
#
# COMPACT_ATOMS: atom_id res chain seq x y z
N LEU A 1 2.43 -16.18 18.89
CA LEU A 1 3.32 -15.55 17.90
C LEU A 1 2.58 -14.37 17.31
N GLU A 2 2.96 -13.15 17.71
CA GLU A 2 2.38 -11.94 17.12
C GLU A 2 3.10 -11.64 15.81
N TYR A 3 2.39 -11.67 14.68
CA TYR A 3 2.95 -11.54 13.32
C TYR A 3 3.89 -10.33 13.16
N HIS A 4 3.54 -9.19 13.76
CA HIS A 4 4.29 -7.94 13.65
C HIS A 4 5.56 -7.86 14.52
N LYS A 5 5.78 -8.86 15.40
CA LYS A 5 6.98 -8.97 16.25
C LYS A 5 7.99 -9.99 15.73
N ASP A 6 7.71 -10.62 14.59
CA ASP A 6 8.64 -11.56 13.95
C ASP A 6 9.84 -10.79 13.37
N GLU A 7 11.03 -11.04 13.92
CA GLU A 7 12.28 -10.35 13.55
C GLU A 7 12.57 -10.41 12.05
N LYS A 8 12.05 -11.41 11.33
CA LYS A 8 12.26 -11.54 9.88
C LYS A 8 11.79 -10.32 9.07
N TRP A 9 10.85 -9.54 9.62
CA TRP A 9 10.30 -8.35 8.97
C TRP A 9 10.98 -7.05 9.40
N GLY A 10 11.62 -7.02 10.58
CA GLY A 10 12.32 -5.83 11.08
C GLY A 10 11.41 -4.62 11.35
N PHE A 11 10.10 -4.81 11.55
CA PHE A 11 9.19 -3.70 11.81
C PHE A 11 9.37 -3.11 13.22
N VAL A 12 9.30 -1.78 13.33
CA VAL A 12 9.29 -1.07 14.62
C VAL A 12 7.90 -1.10 15.27
N GLY A 13 6.84 -1.31 14.49
CA GLY A 13 5.45 -1.37 14.94
C GLY A 13 4.58 -2.25 14.06
N ALA A 14 3.28 -2.30 14.32
CA ALA A 14 2.35 -3.10 13.52
C ALA A 14 1.92 -2.33 12.26
N PRO A 15 2.07 -2.91 11.04
CA PRO A 15 1.49 -2.31 9.85
C PRO A 15 -0.04 -2.37 9.91
N LEU A 16 -0.69 -1.31 9.43
CA LEU A 16 -2.15 -1.19 9.38
C LEU A 16 -2.57 -1.03 7.92
N HIS A 17 -2.90 -2.15 7.27
CA HIS A 17 -3.07 -2.22 5.81
C HIS A 17 -4.38 -1.59 5.32
N ASP A 18 -5.53 -2.14 5.72
CA ASP A 18 -6.84 -1.80 5.13
C ASP A 18 -7.21 -0.31 5.27
N PRO A 19 -6.96 0.36 6.42
CA PRO A 19 -7.26 1.77 6.58
C PRO A 19 -6.47 2.70 5.64
N CYS A 20 -5.38 2.26 5.00
CA CYS A 20 -4.69 3.05 3.98
C CYS A 20 -5.62 3.40 2.81
N THR A 21 -6.54 2.52 2.43
CA THR A 21 -7.51 2.79 1.35
C THR A 21 -8.41 3.98 1.69
N ILE A 22 -8.94 4.02 2.91
CA ILE A 22 -9.80 5.10 3.39
C ILE A 22 -8.99 6.38 3.60
N ALA A 23 -7.78 6.27 4.16
CA ALA A 23 -6.90 7.42 4.31
C ALA A 23 -6.56 8.06 2.95
N TRP A 24 -6.32 7.26 1.90
CA TRP A 24 -6.08 7.77 0.56
C TRP A 24 -7.30 8.50 -0.01
N LEU A 25 -8.51 7.98 0.19
CA LEU A 25 -9.75 8.65 -0.23
C LEU A 25 -9.98 9.98 0.52
N LEU A 26 -9.55 10.07 1.78
CA LEU A 26 -9.75 11.25 2.62
C LEU A 26 -8.66 12.31 2.44
N LYS A 27 -7.41 11.90 2.25
CA LYS A 27 -6.21 12.74 2.16
C LYS A 27 -5.18 12.09 1.21
N PRO A 28 -5.40 12.14 -0.11
CA PRO A 28 -4.49 11.53 -1.08
C PRO A 28 -3.08 12.12 -1.05
N GLU A 29 -2.93 13.37 -0.58
CA GLU A 29 -1.64 14.06 -0.41
C GLU A 29 -0.70 13.40 0.61
N LEU A 30 -1.20 12.48 1.45
CA LEU A 30 -0.38 11.69 2.36
C LEU A 30 0.40 10.58 1.63
N PHE A 31 0.07 10.27 0.38
CA PHE A 31 0.61 9.10 -0.32
C PHE A 31 1.43 9.50 -1.53
N THR A 32 2.60 8.85 -1.70
CA THR A 32 3.33 8.87 -2.97
C THR A 32 2.77 7.78 -3.88
N THR A 33 2.41 8.13 -5.10
CA THR A 33 1.82 7.21 -6.07
C THR A 33 2.50 7.25 -7.43
N VAL A 34 2.36 6.18 -8.20
CA VAL A 34 2.81 6.07 -9.59
C VAL A 34 1.72 5.45 -10.47
N GLU A 35 1.49 6.03 -11.64
CA GLU A 35 0.61 5.44 -12.67
C GLU A 35 1.38 4.37 -13.45
N ARG A 36 1.00 3.10 -13.30
CA ARG A 36 1.70 1.97 -13.94
C ARG A 36 0.74 0.94 -14.51
N TRP A 37 1.27 0.12 -15.43
CA TRP A 37 0.59 -1.10 -15.80
C TRP A 37 0.84 -2.16 -14.73
N VAL A 38 -0.21 -2.86 -14.34
CA VAL A 38 -0.19 -3.96 -13.39
C VAL A 38 -0.91 -5.15 -13.98
N GLY A 39 -0.22 -6.29 -14.03
CA GLY A 39 -0.79 -7.60 -14.33
C GLY A 39 -0.89 -8.48 -13.08
N VAL A 40 -1.79 -9.47 -13.10
CA VAL A 40 -1.88 -10.50 -12.04
C VAL A 40 -1.46 -11.84 -12.63
N GLU A 41 -0.44 -12.46 -12.04
CA GLU A 41 0.07 -13.76 -12.47
C GLU A 41 -0.83 -14.90 -11.95
N THR A 42 -1.28 -15.78 -12.84
CA THR A 42 -2.24 -16.86 -12.51
C THR A 42 -1.81 -18.25 -12.97
N GLN A 43 -0.61 -18.41 -13.55
CA GLN A 43 -0.16 -19.63 -14.21
C GLN A 43 1.22 -20.12 -13.73
N GLY A 44 2.06 -19.24 -13.19
CA GLY A 44 3.42 -19.56 -12.76
C GLY A 44 3.51 -20.56 -11.59
N LYS A 45 4.53 -21.43 -11.63
CA LYS A 45 4.79 -22.43 -10.58
C LYS A 45 5.09 -21.79 -9.21
N TYR A 46 5.78 -20.64 -9.20
CA TYR A 46 6.27 -19.98 -7.99
C TYR A 46 5.76 -18.55 -7.80
N THR A 47 4.92 -18.06 -8.71
CA THR A 47 4.54 -16.63 -8.79
C THR A 47 3.03 -16.41 -8.90
N GLN A 48 2.20 -17.44 -8.74
CA GLN A 48 0.75 -17.27 -8.66
C GLN A 48 0.36 -16.24 -7.58
N GLY A 49 -0.49 -15.30 -7.95
CA GLY A 49 -0.93 -14.19 -7.09
C GLY A 49 -0.01 -12.96 -7.11
N MET A 50 1.11 -13.00 -7.83
CA MET A 50 1.99 -11.84 -7.97
C MET A 50 1.29 -10.72 -8.74
N THR A 51 1.32 -9.50 -8.18
CA THR A 51 1.05 -8.27 -8.92
C THR A 51 2.33 -7.84 -9.66
N VAL A 52 2.38 -8.07 -10.97
CA VAL A 52 3.50 -7.68 -11.82
C VAL A 52 3.34 -6.21 -12.19
N VAL A 53 4.06 -5.33 -11.49
CA VAL A 53 4.05 -3.89 -11.73
C VAL A 53 5.17 -3.51 -12.71
N ASP A 54 4.82 -2.94 -13.86
CA ASP A 54 5.80 -2.43 -14.83
C ASP A 54 6.40 -1.09 -14.38
N TYR A 55 7.13 -1.09 -13.26
CA TYR A 55 7.56 0.12 -12.58
C TYR A 55 8.47 1.04 -13.44
N TYR A 56 9.24 0.44 -14.36
CA TYR A 56 10.24 1.13 -15.19
C TYR A 56 9.83 1.28 -16.66
N TYR A 57 8.55 1.05 -17.01
CA TYR A 57 8.02 1.19 -18.37
C TYR A 57 8.67 0.29 -19.42
N LEU A 58 8.92 -0.98 -19.09
CA LEU A 58 9.62 -1.94 -19.94
C LEU A 58 8.70 -2.69 -20.91
N THR A 59 7.38 -2.70 -20.66
CA THR A 59 6.44 -3.58 -21.39
C THR A 59 5.74 -2.93 -22.58
N GLY A 60 5.71 -1.60 -22.64
CA GLY A 60 4.89 -0.84 -23.61
C GLY A 60 3.38 -0.88 -23.33
N ASN A 61 2.94 -1.53 -22.26
CA ASN A 61 1.54 -1.58 -21.87
C ASN A 61 1.06 -0.22 -21.34
N LYS A 62 -0.20 0.12 -21.60
CA LYS A 62 -0.80 1.35 -21.04
C LYS A 62 -0.99 1.18 -19.53
N PRO A 63 -0.66 2.20 -18.71
CA PRO A 63 -1.01 2.22 -17.30
C PRO A 63 -2.49 1.91 -17.05
N ASN A 64 -2.77 1.11 -16.03
CA ASN A 64 -4.12 0.70 -15.64
C ASN A 64 -4.38 0.81 -14.12
N ALA A 65 -3.39 1.23 -13.33
CA ALA A 65 -3.53 1.41 -11.90
C ALA A 65 -2.63 2.54 -11.35
N THR A 66 -3.18 3.27 -10.39
CA THR A 66 -2.44 4.14 -9.48
C THR A 66 -1.88 3.30 -8.34
N VAL A 67 -0.56 3.05 -8.31
CA VAL A 67 0.11 2.23 -7.29
C VAL A 67 0.67 3.13 -6.19
N MET A 68 0.26 2.91 -4.93
CA MET A 68 0.82 3.58 -3.76
C MET A 68 2.17 2.96 -3.40
N VAL A 69 3.20 3.79 -3.22
CA VAL A 69 4.58 3.34 -3.00
C VAL A 69 5.21 3.93 -1.74
N ASP A 70 4.62 4.98 -1.16
CA ASP A 70 5.04 5.54 0.12
C ASP A 70 3.89 6.27 0.81
N VAL A 71 4.03 6.54 2.11
CA VAL A 71 3.04 7.24 2.92
C VAL A 71 3.72 8.13 3.97
N ASP A 72 3.21 9.35 4.18
CA ASP A 72 3.50 10.12 5.38
C ASP A 72 2.89 9.41 6.60
N ARG A 73 3.74 8.62 7.27
CA ARG A 73 3.37 7.84 8.45
C ARG A 73 2.78 8.69 9.57
N GLN A 74 3.35 9.87 9.84
CA GLN A 74 2.86 10.69 10.95
C GLN A 74 1.51 11.32 10.59
N GLY A 75 1.39 11.88 9.37
CA GLY A 75 0.12 12.40 8.87
C GLY A 75 -1.00 11.36 8.82
N PHE A 76 -0.69 10.09 8.50
CA PHE A 76 -1.65 8.98 8.56
C PHE A 76 -2.13 8.70 10.00
N VAL A 77 -1.22 8.66 10.98
CA VAL A 77 -1.58 8.44 12.39
C VAL A 77 -2.40 9.60 12.93
N ASP A 78 -2.03 10.84 12.60
CA ASP A 78 -2.76 12.04 13.00
C ASP A 78 -4.18 12.02 12.41
N LEU A 79 -4.32 11.67 11.12
CA LEU A 79 -5.63 11.48 10.48
C LEU A 79 -6.47 10.46 11.24
N LEU A 80 -5.91 9.29 11.57
CA LEU A 80 -6.63 8.24 12.29
C LEU A 80 -7.08 8.72 13.68
N ALA A 81 -6.18 9.32 14.45
CA ALA A 81 -6.47 9.86 15.77
C ALA A 81 -7.53 10.97 15.72
N ASP A 82 -7.48 11.85 14.71
CA ASP A 82 -8.49 12.89 14.51
C ASP A 82 -9.86 12.31 14.19
N ARG A 83 -9.96 11.29 13.33
CA ARG A 83 -11.25 10.67 13.00
C ARG A 83 -11.86 9.89 14.16
N LEU A 84 -11.06 9.29 15.03
CA LEU A 84 -11.58 8.59 16.22
C LEU A 84 -12.31 9.52 17.21
N LYS A 85 -11.96 10.82 17.24
CA LYS A 85 -12.64 11.83 18.09
C LYS A 85 -14.12 11.99 17.74
N PHE A 86 -14.56 11.56 16.56
CA PHE A 86 -15.98 11.58 16.17
C PHE A 86 -16.86 10.72 17.09
N TYR A 87 -16.31 9.67 17.70
CA TYR A 87 -17.05 8.72 18.55
C TYR A 87 -17.00 9.06 20.05
N ALA A 88 -16.67 10.31 20.39
CA ALA A 88 -16.66 10.81 21.77
C ALA A 88 -18.08 11.10 22.29
#